data_AF-A0AAD7MK68-F1
#
_entry.id   AF-A0AAD7MK68-F1
#
_cell.length_a   1.000
_cell.length_b   1.000
_cell.length_c   1.000
_cell.angle_alpha   90.00
_cell.angle_beta   90.00
_cell.angle_gamma   90.00
#
_symmetry.space_group_name_H-M   'P 1'
#
loop_
_entity.id
_entity.type
_entity.pdbx_description
1 polymer ?
#
loop_
_entity_poly.entity_id
_entity_poly.type
_entity_poly.pdbx_seq_one_letter_code
_entity_poly.pdbx_strand_id
1 'polypeptide(L)'
;MPLALPPYLLTPLLPPPVWLPREALLQRPLTLPWRLNLSLFVKTWSHIIRKEGKRTGSTYDRHYKAYITWFNADQAMLAHADTSYEAIPTLPITAAKVTCFLTHEMQRPKKRKLPDGTQLTSTCGHEHAKQVVSSLEYHRFNNQHLYRDNPNAQVILRSDSRIKTMEAAFAENEPERIKKAHALKAVGTRADMYDDSQLSKLATSGLDSKGLVTIWHSMRDRAIYVLL
;
A
#
# COMPACT_ATOMS: atom_id res chain seq x y z
N MET A 1 40.42 -64.64 -23.79
CA MET A 1 39.49 -64.65 -22.65
C MET A 1 38.58 -63.43 -22.75
N PRO A 2 37.31 -63.57 -23.15
CA PRO A 2 36.37 -62.46 -23.18
C PRO A 2 35.59 -62.38 -21.86
N LEU A 3 35.67 -61.23 -21.19
CA LEU A 3 34.92 -60.94 -19.96
C LEU A 3 33.45 -60.69 -20.30
N ALA A 4 32.58 -61.51 -19.70
CA ALA A 4 31.13 -61.42 -19.79
C ALA A 4 30.58 -60.20 -19.06
N LEU A 5 29.61 -59.51 -19.67
CA LEU A 5 28.78 -58.49 -19.02
C LEU A 5 27.57 -59.15 -18.32
N PRO A 6 27.17 -58.69 -17.13
CA PRO A 6 25.94 -59.15 -16.48
C PRO A 6 24.69 -58.39 -16.98
N PRO A 7 23.52 -59.05 -17.05
CA PRO A 7 22.26 -58.42 -17.44
C PRO A 7 21.40 -58.01 -16.22
N TYR A 8 20.51 -57.04 -16.47
CA TYR A 8 19.44 -56.50 -15.58
C TYR A 8 19.97 -55.58 -14.46
N LEU A 9 19.51 -54.34 -14.33
CA LEU A 9 18.17 -54.00 -13.86
C LEU A 9 17.57 -52.77 -14.56
N LEU A 10 16.35 -52.96 -15.05
CA LEU A 10 15.40 -51.91 -15.42
C LEU A 10 15.08 -51.03 -14.20
N THR A 11 15.21 -49.72 -14.36
CA THR A 11 14.46 -48.74 -13.57
C THR A 11 13.57 -47.94 -14.50
N PRO A 12 12.28 -47.74 -14.18
CA PRO A 12 11.35 -47.04 -15.06
C PRO A 12 11.66 -45.54 -15.08
N LEU A 13 11.80 -44.99 -16.30
CA LEU A 13 11.79 -43.55 -16.55
C LEU A 13 10.54 -42.94 -15.89
N LEU A 14 10.74 -41.99 -14.98
CA LEU A 14 9.70 -41.02 -14.66
C LEU A 14 9.28 -40.33 -15.97
N PRO A 15 7.97 -40.17 -16.26
CA PRO A 15 7.57 -39.31 -17.36
C PRO A 15 8.01 -37.88 -17.07
N PRO A 16 8.51 -37.13 -18.07
CA PRO A 16 8.87 -35.74 -17.89
C PRO A 16 7.64 -34.92 -17.46
N PRO A 17 7.84 -33.84 -16.68
CA PRO A 17 6.74 -32.97 -16.29
C PRO A 17 6.10 -32.38 -17.56
N VAL A 18 4.78 -32.56 -17.67
CA VAL A 18 3.97 -31.90 -18.70
C VAL A 18 4.05 -30.40 -18.44
N TRP A 19 4.86 -29.70 -19.21
CA TRP A 19 4.87 -28.25 -19.26
C TRP A 19 3.58 -27.80 -19.93
N LEU A 20 2.57 -27.45 -19.12
CA LEU A 20 1.39 -26.75 -19.60
C LEU A 20 1.83 -25.41 -20.22
N PRO A 21 1.44 -25.10 -21.48
CA PRO A 21 1.73 -23.82 -22.10
C PRO A 21 1.18 -22.68 -21.23
N ARG A 22 1.99 -21.64 -21.02
CA ARG A 22 1.68 -20.44 -20.22
C ARG A 22 0.42 -19.69 -20.71
N GLU A 23 -0.03 -20.01 -21.92
CA GLU A 23 -1.17 -19.41 -22.61
C GLU A 23 -2.51 -20.05 -22.21
N ALA A 24 -2.52 -21.24 -21.62
CA ALA A 24 -3.74 -21.93 -21.16
C ALA A 24 -4.34 -21.34 -19.87
N LEU A 25 -3.65 -20.42 -19.19
CA LEU A 25 -4.13 -19.73 -17.99
C LEU A 25 -4.84 -18.40 -18.28
N LEU A 26 -4.89 -17.94 -19.53
CA LEU A 26 -5.43 -16.62 -19.89
C LEU A 26 -6.78 -16.66 -20.62
N GLN A 27 -7.43 -17.83 -20.74
CA GLN A 27 -8.72 -17.97 -21.43
C GLN A 27 -9.86 -18.51 -20.55
N ARG A 28 -9.89 -18.17 -19.26
CA ARG A 28 -11.13 -18.32 -18.48
C ARG A 28 -11.98 -17.06 -18.63
N PRO A 29 -13.15 -17.12 -19.29
CA PRO A 29 -14.07 -16.00 -19.27
C PRO A 29 -14.53 -15.75 -17.83
N LEU A 30 -14.20 -14.56 -17.31
CA LEU A 30 -14.69 -14.03 -16.05
C LEU A 30 -16.17 -13.65 -16.17
N THR A 31 -17.03 -14.65 -16.34
CA THR A 31 -18.47 -14.49 -16.15
C THR A 31 -18.84 -15.14 -14.83
N LEU A 32 -18.48 -14.48 -13.72
CA LEU A 32 -19.07 -14.78 -12.41
C LEU A 32 -20.11 -13.70 -12.10
N PRO A 33 -21.35 -14.08 -11.76
CA PRO A 33 -22.43 -13.14 -11.49
C PRO A 33 -22.12 -12.36 -10.22
N TRP A 34 -22.00 -11.04 -10.35
CA TRP A 34 -21.66 -10.05 -9.33
C TRP A 34 -22.63 -9.94 -8.14
N ARG A 35 -23.66 -10.81 -8.06
CA ARG A 35 -24.73 -10.73 -7.05
C ARG A 35 -24.62 -11.68 -5.86
N LEU A 36 -23.69 -12.64 -5.84
CA LEU A 36 -23.70 -13.71 -4.80
C LEU A 36 -22.53 -13.72 -3.80
N ASN A 37 -21.64 -12.72 -3.77
CA ASN A 37 -20.42 -12.83 -2.97
C ASN A 37 -20.16 -11.69 -1.96
N LEU A 38 -21.19 -10.94 -1.58
CA LEU A 38 -21.07 -9.92 -0.53
C LEU A 38 -20.83 -10.54 0.85
N SER A 39 -21.52 -11.64 1.18
CA SER A 39 -21.40 -12.28 2.50
C SER A 39 -20.06 -12.99 2.69
N LEU A 40 -19.53 -13.61 1.63
CA LEU A 40 -18.25 -14.31 1.64
C LEU A 40 -17.07 -13.34 1.58
N PHE A 41 -17.18 -12.24 0.81
CA PHE A 41 -16.22 -11.13 0.86
C PHE A 41 -16.18 -10.52 2.28
N VAL A 42 -17.33 -10.23 2.89
CA VAL A 42 -17.39 -9.67 4.25
C VAL A 42 -16.87 -10.66 5.30
N LYS A 43 -17.20 -11.95 5.21
CA LYS A 43 -16.72 -12.97 6.17
C LYS A 43 -15.22 -13.23 6.07
N THR A 44 -14.68 -13.31 4.86
CA THR A 44 -13.23 -13.48 4.65
C THR A 44 -12.45 -12.25 5.12
N TRP A 45 -12.96 -11.03 4.89
CA TRP A 45 -12.34 -9.80 5.38
C TRP A 45 -12.43 -9.63 6.90
N SER A 46 -13.56 -9.99 7.50
CA SER A 46 -13.71 -9.96 8.96
C SER A 46 -12.74 -10.93 9.66
N HIS A 47 -12.47 -12.09 9.05
CA HIS A 47 -11.47 -13.04 9.55
C HIS A 47 -10.02 -12.56 9.41
N ILE A 48 -9.70 -11.85 8.32
CA ILE A 48 -8.37 -11.25 8.10
C ILE A 48 -8.12 -10.13 9.12
N ILE A 49 -9.12 -9.27 9.39
CA ILE A 49 -9.03 -8.16 10.34
C ILE A 49 -8.88 -8.66 11.79
N ARG A 50 -9.49 -9.80 12.14
CA ARG A 50 -9.49 -10.34 13.51
C ARG A 50 -8.12 -10.90 13.97
N LYS A 51 -7.18 -11.18 13.05
CA LYS A 51 -5.83 -11.70 13.41
C LYS A 51 -4.75 -10.62 13.66
N GLU A 52 -5.01 -9.34 13.38
CA GLU A 52 -4.01 -8.24 13.53
C GLU A 52 -4.44 -7.10 14.50
N GLY A 53 -5.36 -7.40 15.42
CA GLY A 53 -6.29 -6.46 16.05
C GLY A 53 -5.77 -5.27 16.89
N LYS A 54 -4.46 -5.05 17.07
CA LYS A 54 -3.95 -3.90 17.87
C LYS A 54 -3.42 -2.74 17.03
N ARG A 55 -2.73 -2.99 15.92
CA ARG A 55 -2.15 -1.92 15.07
C ARG A 55 -3.16 -1.36 14.06
N THR A 56 -4.05 -2.21 13.57
CA THR A 56 -5.07 -1.84 12.57
C THR A 56 -6.10 -0.88 13.15
N GLY A 57 -6.54 -1.11 14.40
CA GLY A 57 -7.52 -0.24 15.08
C GLY A 57 -7.03 1.20 15.25
N SER A 58 -5.79 1.38 15.72
CA SER A 58 -5.18 2.72 15.86
C SER A 58 -5.04 3.43 14.52
N THR A 59 -4.70 2.69 13.46
CA THR A 59 -4.59 3.25 12.10
C THR A 59 -5.96 3.68 11.57
N TYR A 60 -6.99 2.87 11.77
CA TYR A 60 -8.35 3.19 11.31
C TYR A 60 -8.93 4.40 12.07
N ASP A 61 -8.76 4.44 13.38
CA ASP A 61 -9.18 5.58 14.20
C ASP A 61 -8.48 6.88 13.77
N ARG A 62 -7.19 6.81 13.41
CA ARG A 62 -6.46 7.96 12.87
C ARG A 62 -7.10 8.50 11.59
N HIS A 63 -7.43 7.63 10.64
CA HIS A 63 -8.07 8.05 9.38
C HIS A 63 -9.49 8.57 9.60
N TYR A 64 -10.24 7.95 10.50
CA TYR A 64 -11.57 8.40 10.90
C TYR A 64 -11.55 9.80 11.53
N LYS A 65 -10.65 10.03 12.49
CA LYS A 65 -10.44 11.37 13.10
C LYS A 65 -10.04 12.39 12.06
N ALA A 66 -9.11 12.05 11.16
CA ALA A 66 -8.70 12.94 10.08
C ALA A 66 -9.87 13.33 9.17
N TYR A 67 -10.74 12.37 8.82
CA TYR A 67 -11.97 12.64 8.07
C TYR A 67 -12.91 13.57 8.82
N ILE A 68 -13.20 13.32 10.11
CA ILE A 68 -14.10 14.17 10.90
C ILE A 68 -13.56 15.60 11.00
N THR A 69 -12.30 15.74 11.39
CA THR A 69 -11.67 17.05 11.55
C THR A 69 -11.69 17.82 10.24
N TRP A 70 -11.39 17.16 9.12
CA TRP A 70 -11.44 17.79 7.81
C TRP A 70 -12.87 18.19 7.41
N PHE A 71 -13.85 17.28 7.52
CA PHE A 71 -15.21 17.54 7.06
C PHE A 71 -15.85 18.67 7.87
N ASN A 72 -15.67 18.70 9.19
CA ASN A 72 -16.15 19.79 10.02
C ASN A 72 -15.51 21.13 9.63
N ALA A 73 -14.21 21.16 9.33
CA ALA A 73 -13.52 22.37 8.91
C ALA A 73 -13.97 22.85 7.52
N ASP A 74 -14.17 21.93 6.58
CA ASP A 74 -14.69 22.19 5.24
C ASP A 74 -16.10 22.81 5.31
N GLN A 75 -17.00 22.22 6.10
CA GLN A 75 -18.35 22.73 6.28
C GLN A 75 -18.39 24.08 7.00
N ALA A 76 -17.50 24.29 7.98
CA ALA A 76 -17.36 25.60 8.63
C ALA A 76 -16.88 26.67 7.63
N MET A 77 -15.93 26.33 6.75
CA MET A 77 -15.48 27.24 5.69
C MET A 77 -16.61 27.61 4.73
N LEU A 78 -17.42 26.63 4.31
CA LEU A 78 -18.57 26.89 3.43
C LEU A 78 -19.63 27.78 4.09
N ALA A 79 -19.94 27.53 5.37
CA ALA A 79 -20.86 28.36 6.14
C ALA A 79 -20.34 29.79 6.38
N HIS A 80 -19.01 29.96 6.49
CA HIS A 80 -18.40 31.29 6.56
C HIS A 80 -18.42 32.03 5.22
N ALA A 81 -18.32 31.31 4.10
CA ALA A 81 -18.34 31.91 2.77
C ALA A 81 -19.75 32.30 2.33
N ASP A 82 -20.76 31.52 2.71
CA ASP A 82 -22.17 31.76 2.40
C ASP A 82 -23.03 31.68 3.67
N THR A 83 -23.59 32.82 4.08
CA THR A 83 -24.43 32.93 5.28
C THR A 83 -25.76 32.18 5.12
N SER A 84 -26.19 31.88 3.89
CA SER A 84 -27.38 31.06 3.60
C SER A 84 -27.09 29.56 3.71
N TYR A 85 -25.83 29.15 3.82
CA TYR A 85 -25.45 27.75 3.77
C TYR A 85 -25.64 27.06 5.13
N GLU A 86 -26.43 25.99 5.15
CA GLU A 86 -26.58 25.14 6.33
C GLU A 86 -25.51 24.04 6.32
N ALA A 87 -24.68 24.01 7.37
CA ALA A 87 -23.59 23.05 7.49
C ALA A 87 -24.12 21.61 7.58
N ILE A 88 -23.63 20.75 6.68
CA ILE A 88 -24.02 19.34 6.63
C ILE A 88 -23.33 18.60 7.78
N PRO A 89 -24.04 17.78 8.58
CA PRO A 89 -23.41 17.02 9.64
C PRO A 89 -22.43 15.98 9.06
N THR A 90 -21.29 15.79 9.72
CA THR A 90 -20.25 14.83 9.29
C THR A 90 -20.75 13.38 9.22
N LEU A 91 -21.62 13.00 10.15
CA LEU A 91 -22.25 11.68 10.20
C LEU A 91 -23.69 11.73 9.65
N PRO A 92 -24.22 10.64 9.07
CA PRO A 92 -23.53 9.38 8.78
C PRO A 92 -22.47 9.51 7.68
N ILE A 93 -21.51 8.57 7.67
CA ILE A 93 -20.51 8.43 6.61
C ILE A 93 -21.23 7.91 5.36
N THR A 94 -21.21 8.69 4.29
CA THR A 94 -21.81 8.33 3.00
C THR A 94 -20.77 8.41 1.89
N ALA A 95 -21.00 7.68 0.79
CA ALA A 95 -20.06 7.65 -0.34
C ALA A 95 -19.79 9.04 -0.94
N ALA A 96 -20.80 9.93 -0.95
CA ALA A 96 -20.64 11.30 -1.44
C ALA A 96 -19.63 12.10 -0.59
N LYS A 97 -19.79 12.08 0.74
CA LYS A 97 -18.87 12.78 1.67
C LYS A 97 -17.45 12.23 1.59
N VAL A 98 -17.32 10.90 1.49
CA VAL A 98 -16.02 10.23 1.34
C VAL A 98 -15.35 10.60 0.01
N THR A 99 -16.12 10.73 -1.08
CA THR A 99 -15.60 11.17 -2.38
C THR A 99 -15.00 12.58 -2.30
N CYS A 100 -15.69 13.52 -1.63
CA CYS A 100 -15.16 14.86 -1.39
C CYS A 100 -13.84 14.81 -0.60
N PHE A 101 -13.82 14.01 0.48
CA PHE A 101 -12.61 13.84 1.30
C PHE A 101 -11.43 13.26 0.52
N LEU A 102 -11.67 12.22 -0.28
CA LEU A 102 -10.63 11.62 -1.12
C LEU A 102 -10.11 12.61 -2.15
N THR A 103 -10.96 13.48 -2.68
CA THR A 103 -10.57 14.50 -3.68
C THR A 103 -9.65 15.53 -3.03
N HIS A 104 -9.97 15.97 -1.82
CA HIS A 104 -9.07 16.79 -1.02
C HIS A 104 -7.74 16.07 -0.71
N GLU A 105 -7.78 14.80 -0.31
CA GLU A 105 -6.57 14.03 -0.03
C GLU A 105 -5.70 13.78 -1.27
N MET A 106 -6.27 13.78 -2.49
CA MET A 106 -5.50 13.77 -3.75
C MET A 106 -4.69 15.05 -3.94
N GLN A 107 -5.30 16.20 -3.65
CA GLN A 107 -4.67 17.52 -3.86
C GLN A 107 -3.71 17.88 -2.72
N ARG A 108 -3.87 17.25 -1.56
CA ARG A 108 -3.09 17.56 -0.37
C ARG A 108 -1.62 17.15 -0.53
N PRO A 109 -0.66 18.08 -0.43
CA PRO A 109 0.74 17.71 -0.40
C PRO A 109 1.07 17.01 0.93
N LYS A 110 1.60 15.80 0.86
CA LYS A 110 2.14 15.11 2.03
C LYS A 110 3.46 15.76 2.40
N LYS A 111 3.42 16.63 3.41
CA LYS A 111 4.59 17.31 3.95
C LYS A 111 5.47 16.29 4.69
N ARG A 112 6.68 16.08 4.20
CA ARG A 112 7.77 15.46 4.97
C ARG A 112 8.79 16.53 5.29
N LYS A 113 9.09 16.71 6.57
CA LYS A 113 10.23 17.52 7.00
C LYS A 113 11.47 16.67 6.80
N LEU A 114 12.37 17.09 5.92
CA LEU A 114 13.72 16.54 5.88
C LEU A 114 14.52 17.06 7.08
N PRO A 115 15.61 16.37 7.48
CA PRO A 115 16.52 16.84 8.53
C PRO A 115 17.07 18.24 8.26
N ASP A 116 17.24 18.59 6.97
CA ASP A 116 17.71 19.88 6.47
C ASP A 116 16.61 20.97 6.41
N GLY A 117 15.43 20.72 6.98
CA GLY A 117 14.32 21.68 6.97
C GLY A 117 13.56 21.80 5.64
N THR A 118 14.12 21.28 4.54
CA THR A 118 13.49 21.21 3.22
C THR A 118 12.18 20.39 3.29
N GLN A 119 11.09 20.95 2.76
CA GLN A 119 9.79 20.27 2.69
C GLN A 119 9.67 19.53 1.36
N LEU A 120 9.68 18.20 1.39
CA LEU A 120 9.28 17.42 0.23
C LEU A 120 7.76 17.32 0.22
N THR A 121 7.15 17.75 -0.88
CA THR A 121 5.74 17.52 -1.17
C THR A 121 5.63 16.26 -2.02
N SER A 122 4.99 15.23 -1.47
CA SER A 122 4.63 14.04 -2.23
C SER A 122 3.12 13.89 -2.27
N THR A 123 2.57 13.46 -3.40
CA THR A 123 1.13 13.17 -3.51
C THR A 123 0.79 11.90 -2.75
N CYS A 124 -0.41 11.85 -2.16
CA CYS A 124 -0.93 10.64 -1.51
C CYS A 124 -0.95 9.47 -2.49
N GLY A 125 -0.58 8.28 -2.00
CA GLY A 125 -0.49 7.09 -2.83
C GLY A 125 -1.73 6.20 -2.81
N HIS A 126 -1.80 5.25 -3.74
CA HIS A 126 -2.93 4.33 -3.87
C HIS A 126 -3.23 3.57 -2.58
N GLU A 127 -2.19 3.05 -1.92
CA GLU A 127 -2.35 2.33 -0.65
C GLU A 127 -2.94 3.20 0.47
N HIS A 128 -2.62 4.49 0.50
CA HIS A 128 -3.19 5.42 1.48
C HIS A 128 -4.69 5.63 1.24
N ALA A 129 -5.10 5.85 -0.02
CA ALA A 129 -6.51 5.98 -0.38
C ALA A 129 -7.31 4.71 -0.01
N LYS A 130 -6.76 3.54 -0.32
CA LYS A 130 -7.35 2.24 0.01
C LYS A 130 -7.49 2.03 1.52
N GLN A 131 -6.49 2.41 2.31
CA GLN A 131 -6.53 2.38 3.78
C GLN A 131 -7.60 3.33 4.33
N VAL A 132 -7.70 4.55 3.81
CA VAL A 132 -8.73 5.52 4.19
C VAL A 132 -10.13 4.94 3.93
N VAL A 133 -10.42 4.45 2.72
CA VAL A 133 -11.73 3.86 2.39
C VAL A 133 -12.04 2.69 3.31
N SER A 134 -11.06 1.82 3.57
CA SER A 134 -11.24 0.65 4.43
C SER A 134 -11.53 1.03 5.89
N SER A 135 -10.86 2.08 6.39
CA SER A 135 -11.10 2.59 7.74
C SER A 135 -12.49 3.21 7.89
N LEU A 136 -12.92 4.01 6.92
CA LEU A 136 -14.24 4.65 6.94
C LEU A 136 -15.36 3.63 6.76
N GLU A 137 -15.15 2.60 5.95
CA GLU A 137 -16.06 1.46 5.80
C GLU A 137 -16.24 0.72 7.14
N TYR A 138 -15.15 0.49 7.89
CA TYR A 138 -15.20 -0.11 9.21
C TYR A 138 -16.06 0.72 10.18
N HIS A 139 -15.84 2.04 10.25
CA HIS A 139 -16.64 2.92 11.10
C HIS A 139 -18.10 3.01 10.63
N ARG A 140 -18.37 3.04 9.32
CA ARG A 140 -19.73 3.03 8.78
C ARG A 140 -20.47 1.76 9.17
N PHE A 141 -19.85 0.60 8.95
CA PHE A 141 -20.45 -0.70 9.25
C PHE A 141 -20.78 -0.85 10.73
N ASN A 142 -19.87 -0.45 11.62
CA ASN A 142 -20.10 -0.53 13.06
C ASN A 142 -21.24 0.40 13.52
N ASN A 143 -21.38 1.58 12.90
CA ASN A 143 -22.42 2.55 13.24
C ASN A 143 -23.69 2.45 12.37
N GLN A 144 -23.75 1.47 11.46
CA GLN A 144 -24.84 1.34 10.48
C GLN A 144 -26.21 1.18 11.15
N HIS A 145 -26.23 0.53 12.32
CA HIS A 145 -27.44 0.32 13.12
C HIS A 145 -28.03 1.60 13.71
N LEU A 146 -27.24 2.67 13.85
CA LEU A 146 -27.70 3.98 14.34
C LEU A 146 -28.43 4.78 13.26
N TYR A 147 -28.25 4.42 11.98
CA TYR A 147 -28.74 5.18 10.83
C TYR A 147 -29.59 4.33 9.88
N ARG A 148 -30.52 3.54 10.44
CA ARG A 148 -31.36 2.62 9.66
C ARG A 148 -32.23 3.34 8.61
N ASP A 149 -32.69 4.54 8.94
CA ASP A 149 -33.58 5.33 8.08
C ASP A 149 -32.84 6.00 6.93
N ASN A 150 -31.51 6.02 6.94
CA ASN A 150 -30.70 6.61 5.88
C ASN A 150 -30.17 5.54 4.92
N PRO A 151 -30.75 5.36 3.71
CA PRO A 151 -30.33 4.31 2.79
C PRO A 151 -28.87 4.48 2.35
N ASN A 152 -28.38 5.71 2.23
CA ASN A 152 -27.01 5.99 1.82
C ASN A 152 -25.97 5.58 2.86
N ALA A 153 -26.35 5.45 4.13
CA ALA A 153 -25.50 4.96 5.21
C ALA A 153 -25.47 3.41 5.29
N GLN A 154 -26.41 2.74 4.62
CA GLN A 154 -26.51 1.28 4.58
C GLN A 154 -25.73 0.67 3.41
N VAL A 155 -25.42 1.48 2.39
CA VAL A 155 -24.69 1.06 1.20
C VAL A 155 -23.19 0.98 1.48
N ILE A 156 -22.54 -0.03 0.90
CA ILE A 156 -21.09 -0.22 0.98
C ILE A 156 -20.36 0.88 0.23
N LEU A 157 -19.34 1.48 0.83
CA LEU A 157 -18.64 2.62 0.21
C LEU A 157 -18.02 2.21 -1.13
N ARG A 158 -17.36 1.04 -1.17
CA ARG A 158 -16.75 0.50 -2.40
C ARG A 158 -17.75 0.02 -3.45
N SER A 159 -19.06 -0.02 -3.18
CA SER A 159 -20.03 -0.31 -4.24
C SER A 159 -20.36 0.91 -5.09
N ASP A 160 -20.15 2.12 -4.57
CA ASP A 160 -20.34 3.38 -5.30
C ASP A 160 -19.30 3.51 -6.43
N SER A 161 -19.78 3.89 -7.62
CA SER A 161 -18.92 4.01 -8.81
C SER A 161 -17.85 5.08 -8.64
N ARG A 162 -18.15 6.18 -7.94
CA ARG A 162 -17.20 7.30 -7.76
C ARG A 162 -15.97 6.86 -7.00
N ILE A 163 -16.16 6.12 -5.90
CA ILE A 163 -15.06 5.62 -5.08
C ILE A 163 -14.22 4.62 -5.87
N LYS A 164 -14.85 3.74 -6.67
CA LYS A 164 -14.12 2.82 -7.56
C LYS A 164 -13.28 3.56 -8.61
N THR A 165 -13.86 4.56 -9.27
CA THR A 165 -13.15 5.37 -10.26
C THR A 165 -11.97 6.10 -9.64
N MET A 166 -12.12 6.63 -8.41
CA MET A 166 -11.02 7.25 -7.70
C MET A 166 -9.93 6.25 -7.31
N GLU A 167 -10.27 5.10 -6.71
CA GLU A 167 -9.29 4.05 -6.39
C GLU A 167 -8.53 3.58 -7.64
N ALA A 168 -9.21 3.48 -8.79
CA ALA A 168 -8.60 3.18 -10.08
C ALA A 168 -7.66 4.30 -10.58
N ALA A 169 -8.08 5.56 -10.51
CA ALA A 169 -7.23 6.70 -10.85
C ALA A 169 -5.98 6.78 -9.97
N PHE A 170 -6.10 6.46 -8.68
CA PHE A 170 -4.93 6.34 -7.80
C PHE A 170 -3.99 5.20 -8.22
N ALA A 171 -4.55 4.06 -8.63
CA ALA A 171 -3.76 2.92 -9.08
C ALA A 171 -3.00 3.22 -10.38
N GLU A 172 -3.62 3.96 -11.30
CA GLU A 172 -3.00 4.36 -12.57
C GLU A 172 -1.82 5.32 -12.38
N ASN A 173 -1.90 6.23 -11.40
CA ASN A 173 -0.83 7.16 -11.07
C ASN A 173 0.31 6.54 -10.23
N GLU A 174 0.11 5.34 -9.70
CA GLU A 174 1.06 4.64 -8.83
C GLU A 174 2.41 4.33 -9.52
N PRO A 175 2.46 3.79 -10.75
CA PRO A 175 3.71 3.48 -11.45
C PRO A 175 4.55 4.72 -11.72
N GLU A 176 3.93 5.83 -12.13
CA GLU A 176 4.65 7.09 -12.35
C GLU A 176 5.24 7.64 -11.06
N ARG A 177 4.50 7.57 -9.95
CA ARG A 177 5.02 7.97 -8.64
C ARG A 177 6.20 7.11 -8.21
N ILE A 178 6.10 5.79 -8.43
CA ILE A 178 7.20 4.85 -8.14
C ILE A 178 8.43 5.21 -8.99
N LYS A 179 8.27 5.42 -10.30
CA LYS A 179 9.37 5.84 -11.20
C LYS A 179 10.02 7.14 -10.74
N LYS A 180 9.23 8.18 -10.43
CA LYS A 180 9.73 9.47 -9.89
C LYS A 180 10.48 9.27 -8.58
N ALA A 181 9.95 8.45 -7.66
CA ALA A 181 10.61 8.15 -6.40
C ALA A 181 11.93 7.39 -6.58
N HIS A 182 12.01 6.43 -7.51
CA HIS A 182 13.25 5.74 -7.84
C HIS A 182 14.27 6.66 -8.51
N ALA A 183 13.83 7.52 -9.43
CA ALA A 183 14.70 8.53 -10.05
C ALA A 183 15.28 9.49 -8.99
N LEU A 184 14.46 10.00 -8.07
CA LEU A 184 14.90 10.84 -6.97
C LEU A 184 15.89 10.12 -6.05
N LYS A 185 15.64 8.85 -5.74
CA LYS A 185 16.60 8.05 -4.98
C LYS A 185 17.91 7.90 -5.73
N ALA A 186 17.88 7.54 -7.01
CA ALA A 186 19.09 7.39 -7.83
C ALA A 186 19.91 8.68 -7.93
N VAL A 187 19.25 9.84 -8.02
CA VAL A 187 19.92 11.16 -7.94
C VAL A 187 20.56 11.38 -6.58
N GLY A 188 19.88 11.02 -5.49
CA GLY A 188 20.43 11.09 -4.13
C GLY A 188 21.54 10.07 -3.84
N THR A 189 21.61 8.98 -4.60
CA THR A 189 22.67 7.94 -4.52
C THR A 189 23.79 8.16 -5.53
N ARG A 190 23.93 9.36 -6.11
CA ARG A 190 25.07 9.62 -6.99
C ARG A 190 26.36 9.56 -6.17
N ALA A 191 27.29 8.73 -6.62
CA ALA A 191 28.58 8.44 -6.01
C ALA A 191 29.47 9.69 -5.76
N ASP A 192 29.08 10.87 -6.25
CA ASP A 192 29.75 12.16 -6.03
C ASP A 192 29.64 12.72 -4.59
N MET A 193 28.95 12.03 -3.66
CA MET A 193 28.79 12.51 -2.27
C MET A 193 30.01 12.26 -1.38
N TYR A 194 30.90 11.34 -1.75
CA TYR A 194 32.08 11.02 -0.96
C TYR A 194 33.34 11.34 -1.75
N ASP A 195 34.10 12.30 -1.23
CA ASP A 195 35.48 12.51 -1.64
C ASP A 195 36.31 11.23 -1.35
N ASP A 196 37.37 10.97 -2.11
CA ASP A 196 38.22 9.77 -1.98
C ASP A 196 38.72 9.59 -0.53
N SER A 197 38.95 10.71 0.16
CA SER A 197 39.34 10.75 1.57
C SER A 197 38.25 10.21 2.53
N GLN A 198 36.98 10.40 2.20
CA GLN A 198 35.84 9.91 2.97
C GLN A 198 35.55 8.44 2.67
N LEU A 199 35.72 8.01 1.42
CA LEU A 199 35.66 6.60 1.03
C LEU A 199 36.75 5.78 1.76
N SER A 200 37.97 6.30 1.83
CA SER A 200 39.07 5.65 2.56
C SER A 200 38.80 5.53 4.06
N LYS A 201 38.21 6.57 4.69
CA LYS A 201 37.80 6.53 6.11
C LYS A 201 36.65 5.56 6.36
N LEU A 202 35.68 5.47 5.45
CA LEU A 202 34.59 4.50 5.51
C LEU A 202 35.05 3.07 5.26
N ALA A 203 36.08 2.86 4.44
CA ALA A 203 36.69 1.55 4.24
C ALA A 203 37.44 1.08 5.51
N THR A 204 38.14 2.00 6.19
CA THR A 204 39.06 1.66 7.30
C THR A 204 38.44 1.67 8.71
N SER A 205 37.35 2.41 8.96
CA SER A 205 36.74 2.58 10.31
C SER A 205 36.17 1.30 10.97
N GLY A 206 36.23 0.16 10.29
CA GLY A 206 35.67 -1.12 10.73
C GLY A 206 36.73 -2.12 11.16
N LEU A 207 37.99 -1.79 10.90
CA LEU A 207 39.15 -2.57 11.34
C LEU A 207 39.33 -2.51 12.86
N ASP A 208 38.71 -1.54 13.53
CA ASP A 208 38.71 -1.40 15.00
C ASP A 208 37.65 -2.26 15.70
N SER A 209 36.81 -2.98 14.95
CA SER A 209 35.74 -3.80 15.52
C SER A 209 36.28 -5.08 16.18
N LYS A 210 35.85 -5.36 17.41
CA LYS A 210 36.26 -6.55 18.17
C LYS A 210 35.26 -7.69 17.95
N GLY A 211 35.78 -8.88 17.61
CA GLY A 211 35.00 -10.12 17.44
C GLY A 211 34.81 -10.53 15.98
N LEU A 212 35.03 -11.82 15.70
CA LEU A 212 35.07 -12.40 14.34
C LEU A 212 33.79 -12.18 13.54
N VAL A 213 32.62 -12.31 14.18
CA VAL A 213 31.31 -12.12 13.53
C VAL A 213 31.12 -10.65 13.13
N THR A 214 31.50 -9.72 14.01
CA THR A 214 31.40 -8.27 13.77
C THR A 214 32.34 -7.83 12.66
N ILE A 215 33.55 -8.37 12.61
CA ILE A 215 34.54 -8.10 11.56
C ILE A 215 34.02 -8.58 10.21
N TRP A 216 33.44 -9.79 10.13
CA TRP A 216 32.91 -10.32 8.87
C TRP A 216 31.73 -9.52 8.31
N HIS A 217 30.77 -9.13 9.17
CA HIS A 217 29.67 -8.26 8.76
C HIS A 217 30.17 -6.87 8.33
N SER A 218 31.11 -6.31 9.09
CA SER A 218 31.76 -5.04 8.77
C SER A 218 32.48 -5.09 7.42
N MET A 219 33.23 -6.16 7.12
CA MET A 219 33.89 -6.35 5.83
C MET A 219 32.89 -6.52 4.68
N ARG A 220 31.84 -7.33 4.87
CA ARG A 220 30.81 -7.60 3.86
C ARG A 220 30.05 -6.33 3.47
N ASP A 221 29.60 -5.57 4.46
CA ASP A 221 28.82 -4.34 4.22
C ASP A 221 29.68 -3.25 3.57
N ARG A 222 31.02 -3.31 3.75
CA ARG A 222 31.96 -2.31 3.22
C ARG A 222 32.54 -2.65 1.86
N ALA A 223 32.64 -3.93 1.49
CA ALA A 223 33.07 -4.35 0.16
C ALA A 223 32.20 -3.74 -0.96
N ILE A 224 30.94 -3.43 -0.65
CA ILE A 224 30.02 -2.73 -1.56
C ILE A 224 30.53 -1.34 -1.96
N TYR A 225 31.23 -0.62 -1.07
CA TYR A 225 31.75 0.73 -1.37
C TYR A 225 33.06 0.73 -2.16
N VAL A 226 33.76 -0.41 -2.23
CA VAL A 226 35.04 -0.54 -2.96
C VAL A 226 34.82 -1.14 -4.36
N LEU A 227 33.67 -1.77 -4.59
CA LEU A 227 33.30 -2.44 -5.85
C LEU A 227 32.31 -1.64 -6.72
N LEU A 228 31.89 -0.45 -6.26
CA LEU A 228 31.09 0.53 -7.01
C LEU A 228 32.02 1.53 -7.69
#